data_AF-A0A5E5Q9H5-F1
#
_entry.id   AF-A0A5E5Q9H5-F1
#
_cell.length_a   1.000
_cell.length_b   1.000
_cell.length_c   1.000
_cell.angle_alpha   90.00
_cell.angle_beta   90.00
_cell.angle_gamma   90.00
#
_symmetry.space_group_name_H-M   'P 1'
#
loop_
_entity.id
_entity.type
_entity.pdbx_description
1 polymer ?
#
loop_
_entity_poly.entity_id
_entity_poly.type
_entity_poly.pdbx_seq_one_letter_code
_entity_poly.pdbx_strand_id
1 'polypeptide(L)'
;VLSQHEGGECLDDVVHIAKDKALRLVTNQQVPTPQAIGTWLRRLGKDNQGIKALRKANKTLLKATLNNCKNITLDIDASEVIANKADAQWTYKGNKSYMPMVGHIAQTGQIVATDFRAGNVSPNTDNLGFIKTCQDALPKGTNIKKLRIDAAGYQASIIDYCFENDIEFSIRAKMCQSLKDILVDKDNQWQPLVDKKGKAIDGQATFRMRHFMGD
;
A
#
# COMPACT_ATOMS: atom_id res chain seq x y z
N VAL A 1 18.06 3.90 -0.72
CA VAL A 1 17.86 3.58 0.72
C VAL A 1 18.82 4.36 1.58
N LEU A 2 20.11 4.00 1.71
CA LEU A 2 21.05 4.77 2.57
C LEU A 2 21.10 6.27 2.22
N SER A 3 21.23 6.61 0.94
CA SER A 3 21.31 8.02 0.51
C SER A 3 20.02 8.78 0.81
N GLN A 4 18.86 8.14 0.68
CA GLN A 4 17.56 8.74 1.02
C GLN A 4 17.38 8.89 2.55
N HIS A 5 17.94 7.98 3.36
CA HIS A 5 17.92 8.13 4.82
C HIS A 5 18.79 9.29 5.31
N GLU A 6 19.84 9.64 4.56
CA GLU A 6 20.65 10.85 4.82
C GLU A 6 20.04 12.13 4.23
N GLY A 7 18.82 12.06 3.67
CA GLY A 7 18.17 13.22 3.05
C GLY A 7 18.60 13.50 1.61
N GLY A 8 19.28 12.56 0.94
CA GLY A 8 19.62 12.66 -0.47
C GLY A 8 18.39 12.63 -1.38
N GLU A 9 18.35 13.54 -2.34
CA GLU A 9 17.25 13.78 -3.27
C GLU A 9 17.63 13.41 -4.72
N CYS A 10 18.93 13.34 -5.02
CA CYS A 10 19.45 13.02 -6.35
C CYS A 10 20.54 11.94 -6.32
N LEU A 11 20.93 11.44 -7.49
CA LEU A 11 21.96 10.39 -7.58
C LEU A 11 23.34 10.89 -7.13
N ASP A 12 23.60 12.18 -7.25
CA ASP A 12 24.88 12.79 -6.89
C ASP A 12 25.10 12.82 -5.37
N ASP A 13 24.01 12.79 -4.59
CA ASP A 13 24.06 12.77 -3.12
C ASP A 13 24.66 11.49 -2.55
N VAL A 14 24.89 10.46 -3.38
CA VAL A 14 25.68 9.28 -2.98
C VAL A 14 27.12 9.66 -2.59
N VAL A 15 27.60 10.85 -3.00
CA VAL A 15 28.90 11.39 -2.60
C VAL A 15 29.00 11.59 -1.08
N HIS A 16 27.88 11.83 -0.39
CA HIS A 16 27.85 11.99 1.06
C HIS A 16 28.19 10.68 1.76
N ILE A 17 27.54 9.58 1.35
CA ILE A 17 27.88 8.22 1.80
C ILE A 17 29.34 7.89 1.45
N ALA A 18 29.78 8.27 0.24
CA ALA A 18 31.16 8.05 -0.16
C ALA A 18 32.16 8.86 0.68
N LYS A 19 31.77 9.93 1.35
CA LYS A 19 32.66 10.69 2.24
C LYS A 19 32.55 10.25 3.71
N ASP A 20 31.48 9.55 4.06
CA ASP A 20 31.27 9.05 5.42
C ASP A 20 32.23 7.90 5.76
N LYS A 21 33.16 8.18 6.69
CA LYS A 21 34.15 7.20 7.15
C LYS A 21 33.52 6.11 8.02
N ALA A 22 32.53 6.45 8.85
CA ALA A 22 31.90 5.50 9.76
C ALA A 22 31.07 4.47 8.98
N LEU A 23 30.25 4.92 8.02
CA LEU A 23 29.47 4.04 7.16
C LEU A 23 30.37 3.14 6.31
N ARG A 24 31.50 3.65 5.81
CA ARG A 24 32.47 2.82 5.08
C ARG A 24 33.08 1.72 5.97
N LEU A 25 33.42 2.05 7.22
CA LEU A 25 33.93 1.08 8.18
C LEU A 25 32.89 0.00 8.52
N VAL A 26 31.62 0.39 8.69
CA VAL A 26 30.54 -0.53 9.07
C VAL A 26 30.08 -1.41 7.91
N THR A 27 29.94 -0.83 6.71
CA THR A 27 29.42 -1.57 5.55
C THR A 27 30.49 -2.41 4.85
N ASN A 28 31.76 -1.99 4.93
CA ASN A 28 32.89 -2.57 4.19
C ASN A 28 32.61 -2.71 2.67
N GLN A 29 31.85 -1.76 2.10
CA GLN A 29 31.44 -1.75 0.70
C GLN A 29 31.99 -0.52 0.00
N GLN A 30 32.37 -0.67 -1.27
CA GLN A 30 32.66 0.50 -2.12
C GLN A 30 31.34 1.14 -2.57
N VAL A 31 31.27 2.47 -2.44
CA VAL A 31 30.10 3.24 -2.87
C VAL A 31 30.17 3.45 -4.38
N PRO A 32 29.16 2.99 -5.17
CA PRO A 32 29.14 3.20 -6.62
C PRO A 32 29.03 4.68 -6.98
N THR A 33 29.56 5.07 -8.14
CA THR A 33 29.41 6.44 -8.64
C THR A 33 27.95 6.73 -9.05
N PRO A 34 27.51 8.00 -9.05
CA PRO A 34 26.19 8.38 -9.53
C PRO A 34 25.88 7.84 -10.94
N GLN A 35 26.87 7.88 -11.84
CA GLN A 35 26.77 7.36 -13.19
C GLN A 35 26.57 5.83 -13.21
N ALA A 36 27.31 5.09 -12.37
CA ALA A 36 27.16 3.64 -12.26
C ALA A 36 25.76 3.26 -11.75
N ILE A 37 25.24 3.98 -10.74
CA ILE A 37 23.88 3.81 -10.22
C ILE A 37 22.85 4.09 -11.32
N GLY A 38 22.99 5.21 -12.04
CA GLY A 38 22.08 5.57 -13.13
C GLY A 38 22.06 4.52 -14.27
N THR A 39 23.22 4.00 -14.65
CA THR A 39 23.32 2.93 -15.66
C THR A 39 22.68 1.64 -15.17
N TRP A 40 22.90 1.29 -13.91
CA TRP A 40 22.27 0.13 -13.29
C TRP A 40 20.74 0.27 -13.24
N LEU A 41 20.21 1.43 -12.84
CA LEU A 41 18.77 1.70 -12.80
C LEU A 41 18.12 1.64 -14.18
N ARG A 42 18.75 2.23 -15.22
CA ARG A 42 18.27 2.12 -16.61
C ARG A 42 18.23 0.67 -17.08
N ARG A 43 19.26 -0.12 -16.77
CA ARG A 43 19.29 -1.55 -17.08
C ARG A 43 18.20 -2.32 -16.34
N LEU A 44 17.96 -2.00 -15.07
CA LEU A 44 16.90 -2.60 -14.24
C LEU A 44 15.50 -2.33 -14.83
N GLY A 45 15.28 -1.10 -15.32
CA GLY A 45 14.02 -0.67 -15.93
C GLY A 45 13.80 -1.17 -17.36
N LYS A 46 14.87 -1.56 -18.08
CA LYS A 46 14.76 -2.03 -19.47
C LYS A 46 13.82 -3.23 -19.56
N ASP A 47 12.77 -3.09 -20.36
CA ASP A 47 11.71 -4.09 -20.59
C ASP A 47 11.10 -4.66 -19.29
N ASN A 48 11.14 -3.89 -18.20
CA ASN A 48 10.72 -4.27 -16.85
C ASN A 48 11.38 -5.56 -16.30
N GLN A 49 12.53 -5.98 -16.83
CA GLN A 49 13.17 -7.23 -16.41
C GLN A 49 13.60 -7.20 -14.94
N GLY A 50 14.16 -6.08 -14.49
CA GLY A 50 14.56 -5.92 -13.09
C GLY A 50 13.37 -5.93 -12.13
N ILE A 51 12.25 -5.36 -12.53
CA ILE A 51 11.00 -5.42 -11.75
C ILE A 51 10.49 -6.85 -11.64
N LYS A 52 10.52 -7.63 -12.73
CA LYS A 52 10.16 -9.06 -12.71
C LYS A 52 11.09 -9.86 -11.78
N ALA A 53 12.39 -9.58 -11.81
CA ALA A 53 13.37 -10.22 -10.93
C ALA A 53 13.14 -9.85 -9.45
N LEU A 54 12.87 -8.58 -9.15
CA LEU A 54 12.54 -8.12 -7.79
C LEU A 54 11.24 -8.75 -7.28
N ARG A 55 10.21 -8.90 -8.12
CA ARG A 55 8.99 -9.64 -7.77
C ARG A 55 9.30 -11.08 -7.39
N LYS A 56 10.17 -11.77 -8.15
CA LYS A 56 10.60 -13.14 -7.83
C LYS A 56 11.36 -13.20 -6.50
N ALA A 57 12.27 -12.27 -6.25
CA ALA A 57 12.98 -12.15 -4.98
C ALA A 57 12.01 -11.92 -3.81
N ASN A 58 11.01 -11.03 -3.99
CA ASN A 58 9.99 -10.76 -2.99
C ASN A 58 9.15 -12.01 -2.68
N LYS A 59 8.72 -12.78 -3.69
CA LYS A 59 8.01 -14.05 -3.46
C LYS A 59 8.85 -15.05 -2.64
N THR A 60 10.16 -15.13 -2.90
CA THR A 60 11.06 -15.97 -2.10
C THR A 60 11.15 -15.50 -0.65
N LEU A 61 11.25 -14.18 -0.43
CA LEU A 61 11.27 -13.60 0.90
C LEU A 61 9.95 -13.89 1.64
N LEU A 62 8.80 -13.62 1.02
CA LEU A 62 7.48 -13.90 1.59
C LEU A 62 7.31 -15.39 1.95
N LYS A 63 7.80 -16.30 1.10
CA LYS A 63 7.79 -17.74 1.41
C LYS A 63 8.59 -18.06 2.67
N ALA A 64 9.74 -17.43 2.87
CA ALA A 64 10.56 -17.63 4.05
C ALA A 64 9.93 -17.01 5.31
N THR A 65 9.35 -15.82 5.19
CA THR A 65 8.83 -15.06 6.35
C THR A 65 7.41 -15.45 6.76
N LEU A 66 6.61 -16.04 5.86
CA LEU A 66 5.21 -16.41 6.11
C LEU A 66 4.99 -17.92 6.27
N ASN A 67 6.06 -18.70 6.44
CA ASN A 67 6.00 -20.18 6.52
C ASN A 67 4.98 -20.72 7.55
N ASN A 68 4.69 -19.96 8.62
CA ASN A 68 3.73 -20.29 9.66
C ASN A 68 2.48 -19.39 9.67
N CYS A 69 2.32 -18.51 8.68
CA CYS A 69 1.20 -17.58 8.60
C CYS A 69 0.18 -18.05 7.55
N LYS A 70 -0.90 -18.69 8.00
CA LYS A 70 -1.96 -19.18 7.11
C LYS A 70 -2.94 -18.10 6.66
N ASN A 71 -3.32 -17.21 7.56
CA ASN A 71 -4.35 -16.20 7.33
C ASN A 71 -3.78 -14.82 7.61
N ILE A 72 -3.74 -13.98 6.58
CA ILE A 72 -3.24 -12.61 6.70
C ILE A 72 -4.37 -11.58 6.65
N THR A 73 -4.05 -10.39 7.14
CA THR A 73 -4.80 -9.16 6.85
C THR A 73 -4.00 -8.40 5.81
N LEU A 74 -4.57 -8.25 4.63
CA LEU A 74 -3.99 -7.44 3.56
C LEU A 74 -4.45 -5.99 3.73
N ASP A 75 -3.49 -5.09 3.81
CA ASP A 75 -3.71 -3.65 3.73
C ASP A 75 -3.22 -3.15 2.38
N ILE A 76 -4.06 -2.41 1.66
CA ILE A 76 -3.66 -1.75 0.42
C ILE A 76 -3.89 -0.24 0.52
N ASP A 77 -2.90 0.53 0.07
CA ASP A 77 -2.97 1.99 0.06
C ASP A 77 -2.15 2.59 -1.09
N ALA A 78 -2.60 3.74 -1.58
CA ALA A 78 -1.92 4.49 -2.62
C ALA A 78 -0.98 5.54 -2.00
N SER A 79 0.33 5.35 -2.18
CA SER A 79 1.35 6.23 -1.62
C SER A 79 1.83 7.22 -2.67
N GLU A 80 1.76 8.51 -2.37
CA GLU A 80 2.29 9.55 -3.27
C GLU A 80 3.81 9.64 -3.19
N VAL A 81 4.47 9.63 -4.35
CA VAL A 81 5.92 9.82 -4.46
C VAL A 81 6.17 11.05 -5.33
N ILE A 82 6.32 12.21 -4.67
CA ILE A 82 6.65 13.48 -5.34
C ILE A 82 7.98 13.31 -6.06
N ALA A 83 7.98 13.65 -7.35
CA ALA A 83 9.12 13.41 -8.21
C ALA A 83 9.22 14.49 -9.29
N ASN A 84 10.36 15.18 -9.32
CA ASN A 84 10.67 16.10 -10.40
C ASN A 84 11.31 15.36 -11.59
N LYS A 85 10.57 14.40 -12.16
CA LYS A 85 10.99 13.65 -13.35
C LYS A 85 10.27 14.15 -14.60
N ALA A 86 10.87 13.94 -15.77
CA ALA A 86 10.30 14.38 -17.04
C ALA A 86 8.90 13.79 -17.27
N ASP A 87 8.75 12.50 -16.97
CA ASP A 87 7.57 11.65 -17.18
C ASP A 87 6.55 11.68 -16.03
N ALA A 88 6.90 12.23 -14.86
CA ALA A 88 5.98 12.35 -13.74
C ALA A 88 4.73 13.19 -14.12
N GLN A 89 3.58 12.86 -13.56
CA GLN A 89 2.30 13.48 -13.92
C GLN A 89 1.71 14.24 -12.73
N TRP A 90 0.85 15.23 -13.00
CA TRP A 90 0.18 15.99 -11.95
C TRP A 90 -0.86 15.14 -11.24
N THR A 91 -0.83 15.14 -9.90
CA THR A 91 -1.84 14.51 -9.05
C THR A 91 -3.01 15.47 -8.79
N TYR A 92 -4.09 14.91 -8.24
CA TYR A 92 -5.20 15.67 -7.70
C TYR A 92 -4.80 16.58 -6.51
N LYS A 93 -3.63 16.35 -5.90
CA LYS A 93 -3.08 17.19 -4.83
C LYS A 93 -2.22 18.34 -5.36
N GLY A 94 -2.09 18.47 -6.68
CA GLY A 94 -1.33 19.56 -7.30
C GLY A 94 0.19 19.35 -7.28
N ASN A 95 0.68 18.11 -7.14
CA ASN A 95 2.11 17.79 -7.22
C ASN A 95 2.44 16.99 -8.48
N LYS A 96 3.65 17.16 -9.03
CA LYS A 96 4.19 16.27 -10.05
C LYS A 96 4.75 15.02 -9.38
N SER A 97 4.13 13.85 -9.61
CA SER A 97 4.42 12.67 -8.80
C SER A 97 4.08 11.34 -9.50
N TYR A 98 4.30 10.24 -8.76
CA TYR A 98 3.75 8.92 -9.00
C TYR A 98 2.83 8.53 -7.83
N MET A 99 1.88 7.61 -8.08
CA MET A 99 0.91 7.13 -7.08
C MET A 99 0.96 5.60 -6.95
N PRO A 100 2.10 4.99 -6.60
CA PRO A 100 2.18 3.54 -6.42
C PRO A 100 1.15 3.03 -5.40
N MET A 101 0.50 1.93 -5.75
CA MET A 101 -0.30 1.14 -4.82
C MET A 101 0.60 0.11 -4.14
N VAL A 102 0.54 0.03 -2.81
CA VAL A 102 1.37 -0.87 -2.01
C VAL A 102 0.46 -1.79 -1.19
N GLY A 103 0.69 -3.09 -1.30
CA GLY A 103 0.02 -4.10 -0.48
C GLY A 103 0.95 -4.60 0.60
N HIS A 104 0.52 -4.56 1.86
CA HIS A 104 1.32 -5.03 2.99
C HIS A 104 0.50 -5.91 3.95
N ILE A 105 1.22 -6.73 4.72
CA ILE A 105 0.62 -7.63 5.71
C ILE A 105 0.56 -6.92 7.05
N ALA A 106 -0.63 -6.71 7.60
CA ALA A 106 -0.79 -5.99 8.86
C ALA A 106 -0.04 -6.64 10.03
N GLN A 107 -0.02 -7.98 10.07
CA GLN A 107 0.55 -8.75 11.17
C GLN A 107 2.07 -8.67 11.23
N THR A 108 2.74 -8.53 10.09
CA THR A 108 4.18 -8.79 9.98
C THR A 108 4.94 -7.69 9.21
N GLY A 109 4.22 -6.75 8.59
CA GLY A 109 4.76 -5.55 7.95
C GLY A 109 5.40 -5.78 6.58
N GLN A 110 5.47 -7.00 6.05
CA GLN A 110 6.07 -7.23 4.73
C GLN A 110 5.19 -6.68 3.62
N ILE A 111 5.87 -6.16 2.59
CA ILE A 111 5.25 -5.76 1.33
C ILE A 111 4.98 -7.01 0.49
N VAL A 112 3.72 -7.22 0.14
CA VAL A 112 3.27 -8.35 -0.69
C VAL A 112 3.53 -8.06 -2.16
N ALA A 113 3.06 -6.90 -2.62
CA ALA A 113 3.21 -6.44 -3.99
C ALA A 113 3.19 -4.91 -4.05
N THR A 114 3.67 -4.39 -5.19
CA THR A 114 3.62 -2.97 -5.52
C THR A 114 3.18 -2.83 -6.97
N ASP A 115 2.27 -1.90 -7.23
CA ASP A 115 1.85 -1.50 -8.57
C ASP A 115 2.23 -0.03 -8.77
N PHE A 116 3.18 0.22 -9.69
CA PHE A 116 3.75 1.55 -9.89
C PHE A 116 2.90 2.34 -10.88
N ARG A 117 2.15 3.31 -10.37
CA ARG A 117 1.19 4.09 -11.17
C ARG A 117 1.69 5.52 -11.40
N ALA A 118 1.36 6.09 -12.54
CA ALA A 118 1.59 7.50 -12.82
C ALA A 118 0.77 8.40 -11.87
N GLY A 119 1.22 9.62 -11.63
CA GLY A 119 0.59 10.55 -10.67
C GLY A 119 -0.87 10.89 -10.96
N ASN A 120 -1.26 10.89 -12.24
CA ASN A 120 -2.63 11.18 -12.67
C ASN A 120 -3.57 9.97 -12.59
N VAL A 121 -3.08 8.78 -12.22
CA VAL A 121 -3.94 7.60 -12.03
C VAL A 121 -4.70 7.74 -10.71
N SER A 122 -6.01 7.59 -10.78
CA SER A 122 -6.87 7.65 -9.60
C SER A 122 -6.54 6.52 -8.61
N PRO A 123 -6.55 6.78 -7.29
CA PRO A 123 -6.44 5.74 -6.27
C PRO A 123 -7.53 4.66 -6.36
N ASN A 124 -8.65 4.93 -7.04
CA ASN A 124 -9.74 3.95 -7.23
C ASN A 124 -9.47 2.98 -8.39
N THR A 125 -8.49 3.27 -9.25
CA THR A 125 -8.28 2.50 -10.48
C THR A 125 -7.77 1.09 -10.17
N ASP A 126 -8.44 0.07 -10.69
CA ASP A 126 -8.02 -1.34 -10.66
C ASP A 126 -7.55 -1.86 -9.28
N ASN A 127 -8.27 -1.49 -8.22
CA ASN A 127 -7.94 -1.96 -6.87
C ASN A 127 -8.21 -3.47 -6.71
N LEU A 128 -9.25 -4.00 -7.37
CA LEU A 128 -9.51 -5.44 -7.40
C LEU A 128 -8.39 -6.22 -8.12
N GLY A 129 -7.89 -5.74 -9.26
CA GLY A 129 -6.75 -6.34 -9.94
C GLY A 129 -5.49 -6.34 -9.07
N PHE A 130 -5.29 -5.27 -8.31
CA PHE A 130 -4.18 -5.21 -7.35
C PHE A 130 -4.34 -6.19 -6.17
N ILE A 131 -5.54 -6.36 -5.62
CA ILE A 131 -5.83 -7.37 -4.58
C ILE A 131 -5.48 -8.78 -5.10
N LYS A 132 -5.91 -9.10 -6.32
CA LYS A 132 -5.58 -10.39 -6.98
C LYS A 132 -4.08 -10.55 -7.20
N THR A 133 -3.39 -9.48 -7.60
CA THR A 133 -1.92 -9.46 -7.72
C THR A 133 -1.24 -9.75 -6.37
N CYS A 134 -1.77 -9.22 -5.27
CA CYS A 134 -1.28 -9.51 -3.93
C CYS A 134 -1.50 -10.99 -3.57
N GLN A 135 -2.69 -11.53 -3.85
CA GLN A 135 -3.02 -12.93 -3.62
C GLN A 135 -2.06 -13.87 -4.36
N ASP A 136 -1.77 -13.59 -5.64
CA ASP A 136 -0.83 -14.36 -6.46
C ASP A 136 0.63 -14.28 -5.99
N ALA A 137 0.98 -13.25 -5.21
CA ALA A 137 2.31 -13.09 -4.65
C ALA A 137 2.53 -13.89 -3.37
N LEU A 138 1.45 -14.31 -2.69
CA LEU A 138 1.54 -15.07 -1.46
C LEU A 138 2.07 -16.49 -1.70
N PRO A 139 2.81 -17.06 -0.73
CA PRO A 139 3.20 -18.46 -0.80
C PRO A 139 1.99 -19.38 -0.67
N LYS A 140 2.11 -20.60 -1.20
CA LYS A 140 1.08 -21.63 -1.03
C LYS A 140 0.78 -21.87 0.44
N GLY A 141 -0.50 -21.92 0.79
CA GLY A 141 -0.97 -22.12 2.17
C GLY A 141 -1.20 -20.84 2.96
N THR A 142 -0.86 -19.67 2.41
CA THR A 142 -1.20 -18.36 2.96
C THR A 142 -2.33 -17.73 2.16
N ASN A 143 -3.40 -17.33 2.85
CA ASN A 143 -4.60 -16.73 2.27
C ASN A 143 -4.85 -15.35 2.86
N ILE A 144 -5.47 -14.48 2.05
CA ILE A 144 -6.04 -13.21 2.53
C ILE A 144 -7.34 -13.56 3.23
N LYS A 145 -7.38 -13.50 4.56
CA LYS A 145 -8.61 -13.71 5.33
C LYS A 145 -9.29 -12.39 5.69
N LYS A 146 -8.50 -11.31 5.79
CA LYS A 146 -9.01 -9.97 6.05
C LYS A 146 -8.46 -8.97 5.04
N LEU A 147 -9.28 -8.04 4.59
CA LEU A 147 -8.89 -6.93 3.73
C LEU A 147 -9.18 -5.60 4.43
N ARG A 148 -8.20 -4.68 4.43
CA ARG A 148 -8.44 -3.29 4.82
C ARG A 148 -8.00 -2.37 3.69
N ILE A 149 -8.88 -1.45 3.34
CA ILE A 149 -8.65 -0.42 2.33
C ILE A 149 -9.43 0.82 2.73
N ASP A 150 -8.90 1.98 2.36
CA ASP A 150 -9.54 3.25 2.61
C ASP A 150 -10.80 3.44 1.70
N ALA A 151 -11.28 4.68 1.57
CA ALA A 151 -12.47 4.94 0.75
C ALA A 151 -12.24 4.66 -0.74
N ALA A 152 -10.99 4.58 -1.22
CA ALA A 152 -10.74 4.22 -2.60
C ALA A 152 -11.19 2.78 -2.93
N GLY A 153 -11.29 1.93 -1.91
CA GLY A 153 -11.78 0.56 -2.02
C GLY A 153 -13.27 0.40 -1.90
N TYR A 154 -14.04 1.48 -1.67
CA TYR A 154 -15.49 1.43 -1.60
C TYR A 154 -16.09 1.24 -3.00
N GLN A 155 -16.03 0.00 -3.49
CA GLN A 155 -16.41 -0.44 -4.82
C GLN A 155 -17.16 -1.77 -4.69
N ALA A 156 -18.31 -1.91 -5.35
CA ALA A 156 -19.12 -3.13 -5.30
C ALA A 156 -18.30 -4.37 -5.68
N SER A 157 -17.53 -4.30 -6.78
CA SER A 157 -16.68 -5.40 -7.25
C SER A 157 -15.65 -5.92 -6.22
N ILE A 158 -15.16 -5.06 -5.31
CA ILE A 158 -14.25 -5.47 -4.23
C ILE A 158 -15.03 -6.16 -3.11
N ILE A 159 -16.18 -5.62 -2.76
CA ILE A 159 -17.05 -6.16 -1.71
C ILE A 159 -17.60 -7.53 -2.14
N ASP A 160 -18.09 -7.64 -3.38
CA ASP A 160 -18.56 -8.89 -3.97
C ASP A 160 -17.45 -9.93 -3.99
N TYR A 161 -16.25 -9.56 -4.44
CA TYR A 161 -15.09 -10.45 -4.39
C TYR A 161 -14.78 -10.94 -2.97
N CYS A 162 -14.90 -10.06 -1.97
CA CYS A 162 -14.69 -10.44 -0.58
C CYS A 162 -15.75 -11.44 -0.10
N PHE A 163 -17.03 -11.23 -0.44
CA PHE A 163 -18.09 -12.18 -0.12
C PHE A 163 -17.89 -13.54 -0.80
N GLU A 164 -17.58 -13.55 -2.10
CA GLU A 164 -17.35 -14.76 -2.90
C GLU A 164 -16.19 -15.61 -2.37
N ASN A 165 -15.18 -14.98 -1.78
CA ASN A 165 -13.95 -15.63 -1.32
C ASN A 165 -13.87 -15.76 0.21
N ASP A 166 -14.96 -15.51 0.95
CA ASP A 166 -15.00 -15.55 2.42
C ASP A 166 -13.88 -14.69 3.07
N ILE A 167 -13.68 -13.49 2.53
CA ILE A 167 -12.72 -12.49 3.04
C ILE A 167 -13.49 -11.49 3.90
N GLU A 168 -13.13 -11.39 5.18
CA GLU A 168 -13.63 -10.32 6.04
C GLU A 168 -13.05 -8.98 5.59
N PHE A 169 -13.80 -7.89 5.65
CA PHE A 169 -13.27 -6.60 5.20
C PHE A 169 -13.62 -5.45 6.13
N SER A 170 -12.76 -4.44 6.10
CA SER A 170 -13.01 -3.12 6.67
C SER A 170 -12.68 -2.07 5.60
N ILE A 171 -13.72 -1.50 5.01
CA ILE A 171 -13.62 -0.50 3.95
C ILE A 171 -14.29 0.77 4.43
N ARG A 172 -13.60 1.90 4.32
CA ARG A 172 -14.22 3.20 4.66
C ARG A 172 -15.30 3.51 3.63
N ALA A 173 -16.56 3.57 4.07
CA ALA A 173 -17.67 3.93 3.18
C ALA A 173 -17.51 5.36 2.64
N LYS A 174 -17.82 5.57 1.36
CA LYS A 174 -17.99 6.93 0.80
C LYS A 174 -19.39 7.43 1.15
N MET A 175 -19.47 8.67 1.63
CA MET A 175 -20.75 9.27 1.99
C MET A 175 -21.64 9.43 0.74
N CYS A 176 -22.82 8.83 0.76
CA CYS A 176 -23.87 8.99 -0.25
C CYS A 176 -25.17 9.44 0.42
N GLN A 177 -26.17 9.83 -0.36
CA GLN A 177 -27.44 10.32 0.20
C GLN A 177 -28.13 9.25 1.06
N SER A 178 -28.20 8.00 0.58
CA SER A 178 -28.82 6.90 1.34
C SER A 178 -28.09 6.60 2.65
N LEU A 179 -26.77 6.73 2.71
CA LEU A 179 -26.04 6.65 3.99
C LEU A 179 -26.37 7.83 4.90
N LYS A 180 -26.46 9.06 4.37
CA LYS A 180 -26.84 10.23 5.17
C LYS A 180 -28.23 10.06 5.77
N ASP A 181 -29.19 9.58 4.98
CA ASP A 181 -30.58 9.40 5.42
C ASP A 181 -30.65 8.40 6.58
N ILE A 182 -29.87 7.31 6.52
CA ILE A 182 -29.77 6.36 7.63
C ILE A 182 -29.09 7.02 8.84
N LEU A 183 -28.00 7.77 8.65
CA LEU A 183 -27.24 8.38 9.77
C LEU A 183 -28.03 9.42 10.57
N VAL A 184 -28.95 10.16 9.93
CA VAL A 184 -29.76 11.19 10.59
C VAL A 184 -31.03 10.65 11.24
N ASP A 185 -31.33 9.37 11.04
CA ASP A 185 -32.47 8.72 11.70
C ASP A 185 -32.28 8.76 13.22
N LYS A 186 -33.29 9.29 13.92
CA LYS A 186 -33.29 9.46 15.38
C LYS A 186 -33.50 8.13 16.10
N ASP A 187 -34.05 7.13 15.42
CA ASP A 187 -34.33 5.82 16.01
C ASP A 187 -33.08 4.91 16.02
N ASN A 188 -31.97 5.39 15.44
CA ASN A 188 -30.68 4.70 15.50
C ASN A 188 -30.23 4.47 16.94
N GLN A 189 -29.95 3.21 17.25
CA GLN A 189 -29.46 2.77 18.55
C GLN A 189 -27.94 3.02 18.65
N TRP A 190 -27.57 4.30 18.73
CA TRP A 190 -26.18 4.72 18.93
C TRP A 190 -25.66 4.25 20.29
N GLN A 191 -24.45 3.72 20.28
CA GLN A 191 -23.72 3.28 21.46
C GLN A 191 -22.37 4.01 21.54
N PRO A 192 -21.82 4.25 22.73
CA PRO A 192 -20.48 4.82 22.86
C PRO A 192 -19.45 3.96 22.10
N LEU A 193 -18.61 4.60 21.29
CA LEU A 193 -17.48 3.89 20.71
C LEU A 193 -16.45 3.64 21.82
N VAL A 194 -16.03 2.40 21.99
CA VAL A 194 -15.06 2.01 23.02
C VAL A 194 -13.68 1.79 22.44
N ASP A 195 -12.65 2.15 23.19
CA ASP A 195 -11.26 1.88 22.85
C ASP A 195 -10.90 0.40 23.09
N LYS A 196 -9.62 0.05 22.83
CA LYS A 196 -9.10 -1.30 23.05
C LYS A 196 -9.17 -1.78 24.50
N LYS A 197 -9.35 -0.88 25.47
CA LYS A 197 -9.46 -1.15 26.90
C LYS A 197 -10.93 -1.15 27.37
N GLY A 198 -11.88 -0.99 26.46
CA GLY A 198 -13.31 -0.92 26.77
C GLY A 198 -13.76 0.44 27.31
N LYS A 199 -12.90 1.47 27.28
CA LYS A 199 -13.27 2.81 27.73
C LYS A 199 -13.97 3.57 26.60
N ALA A 200 -15.09 4.20 26.91
CA ALA A 200 -15.77 5.09 25.96
C ALA A 200 -14.82 6.21 25.50
N ILE A 201 -14.79 6.43 24.19
CA ILE A 201 -14.05 7.51 23.54
C ILE A 201 -14.98 8.72 23.50
N ASP A 202 -14.51 9.81 24.10
CA ASP A 202 -15.30 11.04 24.19
C ASP A 202 -15.65 11.59 22.79
N GLY A 203 -16.89 12.03 22.63
CA GLY A 203 -17.43 12.55 21.37
C GLY A 203 -17.58 11.52 20.23
N GLN A 204 -17.41 10.21 20.48
CA GLN A 204 -17.54 9.18 19.44
C GLN A 204 -18.60 8.13 19.78
N ALA A 205 -19.47 7.86 18.82
CA ALA A 205 -20.51 6.86 18.91
C ALA A 205 -20.48 5.93 17.68
N THR A 206 -21.04 4.74 17.84
CA THR A 206 -21.17 3.75 16.77
C THR A 206 -22.54 3.08 16.85
N PHE A 207 -23.05 2.64 15.72
CA PHE A 207 -24.20 1.75 15.65
C PHE A 207 -24.01 0.79 14.47
N ARG A 208 -24.74 -0.31 14.49
CA ARG A 208 -24.71 -1.31 13.42
C ARG A 208 -25.96 -1.17 12.58
N MET A 209 -25.78 -1.03 11.27
CA MET A 209 -26.86 -1.00 10.29
C MET A 209 -26.62 -2.05 9.21
N ARG A 210 -27.64 -2.26 8.38
CA ARG A 210 -27.48 -2.90 7.06
C ARG A 210 -27.62 -1.82 6.00
N HIS A 211 -26.66 -1.76 5.08
CA HIS A 211 -26.66 -0.83 3.97
C HIS A 211 -26.42 -1.62 2.69
N PHE A 212 -27.17 -1.27 1.64
CA PHE A 212 -27.00 -1.83 0.31
C PHE A 212 -26.35 -0.75 -0.56
N MET A 213 -25.26 -1.10 -1.23
CA MET A 213 -24.72 -0.24 -2.28
C MET A 213 -25.62 -0.38 -3.49
N GLY A 214 -26.30 0.72 -3.84
CA GLY A 214 -26.97 0.82 -5.13
C GLY A 214 -25.97 1.04 -6.27
N ASP A 215 -26.43 0.82 -7.50
CA ASP A 215 -25.70 1.16 -8.72
C ASP A 215 -25.46 2.68 -8.86
#